data_AF-A0A7G9SGB9-F1
#
_entry.id   AF-A0A7G9SGB9-F1
#
_cell.length_a   1.000
_cell.length_b   1.000
_cell.length_c   1.000
_cell.angle_alpha   90.00
_cell.angle_beta   90.00
_cell.angle_gamma   90.00
#
_symmetry.space_group_name_H-M   'P 1'
#
loop_
_entity.id
_entity.type
_entity.pdbx_description
1 polymer ?
#
loop_
_entity_poly.entity_id
_entity_poly.type
_entity_poly.pdbx_seq_one_letter_code
_entity_poly.pdbx_strand_id
1 'polypeptide(L)'
;MRRIDQAKLIASEEVVESPTARACQDQSFELPTGVYVAMALMFAGFVTVLAFAFHGSMAVSYGVIFTFLTAFFAIPAIFPRMAREPRSQPLQWNQFLSRGIETATGHTSAASATVLVLTLPFLILCFAVAIATINALV
;
A
#
# COMPACT_ATOMS: atom_id res chain seq x y z
N MET A 1 20.10 -27.88 28.17
CA MET A 1 19.62 -27.37 26.86
C MET A 1 20.21 -28.23 25.77
N ARG A 2 19.38 -28.95 25.00
CA ARG A 2 19.83 -29.85 23.92
C ARG A 2 20.11 -29.00 22.68
N ARG A 3 21.38 -28.87 22.28
CA ARG A 3 21.77 -28.18 21.04
C ARG A 3 21.29 -29.04 19.87
N ILE A 4 20.41 -28.48 19.03
CA ILE A 4 19.97 -29.14 17.79
C ILE A 4 20.88 -28.62 16.68
N ASP A 5 21.58 -29.56 16.02
CA ASP A 5 22.54 -29.26 14.95
C ASP A 5 21.83 -29.24 13.59
N GLN A 6 22.08 -28.21 12.78
CA GLN A 6 21.45 -28.02 11.47
C GLN A 6 21.72 -29.20 10.53
N ALA A 7 22.92 -29.78 10.59
CA ALA A 7 23.30 -30.96 9.82
C ALA A 7 22.41 -32.18 10.12
N LYS A 8 21.91 -32.29 11.36
CA LYS A 8 21.07 -33.40 11.80
C LYS A 8 19.62 -33.25 11.32
N LEU A 9 19.14 -32.02 11.16
CA LEU A 9 17.80 -31.72 10.63
C LEU A 9 17.74 -31.96 9.12
N ILE A 10 18.80 -31.59 8.39
CA ILE A 10 18.91 -31.85 6.96
C ILE A 10 18.96 -33.36 6.68
N ALA A 11 19.72 -34.11 7.50
CA ALA A 11 19.81 -35.57 7.38
C ALA A 11 18.49 -36.31 7.72
N SER A 12 17.60 -35.68 8.47
CA SER A 12 16.28 -36.24 8.81
C SER A 12 15.19 -35.90 7.79
N GLU A 13 15.51 -35.17 6.69
CA GLU A 13 14.52 -34.66 5.72
C GLU A 13 13.40 -33.81 6.34
N GLU A 14 13.61 -33.34 7.58
CA GLU A 14 12.60 -32.63 8.38
C GLU A 14 12.58 -31.12 8.07
N VAL A 15 13.46 -30.66 7.18
CA VAL A 15 13.50 -29.27 6.73
C VAL A 15 12.38 -29.06 5.71
N VAL A 16 11.16 -28.87 6.24
CA VAL A 16 10.02 -28.37 5.48
C VAL A 16 10.23 -26.90 5.16
N GLU A 17 9.72 -26.44 4.02
CA GLU A 17 9.71 -25.02 3.64
C GLU A 17 9.19 -24.19 4.83
N SER A 18 9.93 -23.12 5.17
CA SER A 18 9.59 -22.27 6.30
C SER A 18 8.15 -21.76 6.16
N PRO A 19 7.32 -21.81 7.21
CA PRO A 19 5.97 -21.27 7.16
C PRO A 19 5.99 -19.85 6.62
N THR A 20 5.05 -19.51 5.72
CA THR A 20 4.88 -18.15 5.21
C THR A 20 4.89 -17.17 6.37
N ALA A 21 5.72 -16.13 6.26
CA ALA A 21 5.88 -15.14 7.33
C ALA A 21 4.50 -14.63 7.76
N ARG A 22 4.22 -14.62 9.08
CA ARG A 22 2.93 -14.14 9.58
C ARG A 22 2.70 -12.71 9.11
N ALA A 23 1.45 -12.35 8.79
CA ALA A 23 1.03 -11.00 8.43
C ALA A 23 1.55 -9.90 9.38
N CYS A 24 1.81 -10.20 10.66
CA CYS A 24 2.39 -9.24 11.62
C CYS A 24 3.87 -8.89 11.37
N GLN A 25 4.60 -9.65 10.54
CA GLN A 25 5.98 -9.37 10.15
C GLN A 25 6.09 -8.77 8.74
N ASP A 26 5.00 -8.83 7.96
CA ASP A 26 4.97 -8.24 6.63
C ASP A 26 4.65 -6.75 6.70
N GLN A 27 5.64 -5.93 6.35
CA GLN A 27 5.53 -4.47 6.29
C GLN A 27 5.07 -3.99 4.90
N SER A 28 4.98 -4.89 3.92
CA SER A 28 4.53 -4.61 2.56
C SER A 28 3.02 -4.82 2.37
N PHE A 29 2.32 -5.35 3.38
CA PHE A 29 0.88 -5.64 3.37
C PHE A 29 0.43 -6.50 2.18
N GLU A 30 1.35 -7.28 1.60
CA GLU A 30 1.18 -8.03 0.35
C GLU A 30 0.65 -7.19 -0.83
N LEU A 31 0.78 -5.86 -0.76
CA LEU A 31 0.09 -4.96 -1.67
C LEU A 31 0.97 -4.70 -2.90
N PRO A 32 0.49 -5.00 -4.11
CA PRO A 32 1.28 -4.79 -5.31
C PRO A 32 1.55 -3.30 -5.52
N THR A 33 2.76 -2.99 -5.97
CA THR A 33 3.23 -1.60 -6.14
C THR A 33 2.30 -0.76 -7.01
N GLY A 34 1.63 -1.37 -8.01
CA GLY A 34 0.65 -0.67 -8.86
C GLY A 34 -0.54 -0.10 -8.09
N VAL A 35 -1.17 -0.88 -7.19
CA VAL A 35 -2.31 -0.40 -6.39
C VAL A 35 -1.84 0.68 -5.41
N TYR A 36 -0.66 0.51 -4.82
CA TYR A 36 -0.08 1.49 -3.90
C TYR A 36 0.14 2.85 -4.56
N VAL A 37 0.75 2.86 -5.76
CA VAL A 37 0.97 4.09 -6.54
C VAL A 37 -0.35 4.71 -6.97
N ALA A 38 -1.32 3.89 -7.42
CA ALA A 38 -2.64 4.39 -7.80
C ALA A 38 -3.34 5.11 -6.62
N MET A 39 -3.31 4.52 -5.42
CA MET A 39 -3.84 5.12 -4.21
C MET A 39 -3.17 6.47 -3.92
N ALA A 40 -1.83 6.52 -3.92
CA ALA A 40 -1.09 7.76 -3.67
C ALA A 40 -1.45 8.87 -4.68
N LEU A 41 -1.56 8.52 -5.96
CA LEU A 41 -1.92 9.46 -7.02
C LEU A 41 -3.35 10.00 -6.88
N MET A 42 -4.30 9.19 -6.42
CA MET A 42 -5.67 9.64 -6.18
C MET A 42 -5.75 10.65 -5.04
N PHE A 43 -5.04 10.40 -3.93
CA PHE A 43 -4.95 11.36 -2.81
C PHE A 43 -4.24 12.66 -3.23
N ALA A 44 -3.14 12.55 -3.97
CA ALA A 44 -2.44 13.70 -4.53
C ALA A 44 -3.34 14.48 -5.51
N GLY A 45 -4.08 13.77 -6.36
CA GLY A 45 -5.06 14.32 -7.29
C GLY A 45 -6.17 15.09 -6.58
N PHE A 46 -6.70 14.57 -5.48
CA PHE A 46 -7.70 15.23 -4.65
C PHE A 46 -7.24 16.64 -4.21
N VAL A 47 -6.04 16.74 -3.64
CA VAL A 47 -5.48 18.03 -3.20
C VAL A 47 -5.22 18.95 -4.38
N THR A 48 -4.70 18.39 -5.47
CA THR A 48 -4.36 19.14 -6.69
C THR A 48 -5.62 19.77 -7.31
N VAL A 49 -6.70 18.99 -7.46
CA VAL A 49 -7.97 19.46 -8.02
C VAL A 49 -8.54 20.62 -7.20
N LEU A 50 -8.55 20.50 -5.87
CA LEU A 50 -9.03 21.58 -5.00
C LEU A 50 -8.13 22.83 -5.08
N ALA A 51 -6.81 22.65 -5.09
CA ALA A 51 -5.87 23.76 -5.21
C ALA A 51 -6.08 24.57 -6.49
N PHE A 52 -6.35 23.89 -7.61
CA PHE A 52 -6.67 24.54 -8.88
C PHE A 52 -8.04 25.22 -8.86
N ALA A 53 -9.08 24.54 -8.35
CA ALA A 53 -10.43 25.10 -8.30
C ALA A 53 -10.50 26.43 -7.53
N PHE A 54 -9.81 26.50 -6.39
CA PHE A 54 -9.82 27.68 -5.52
C PHE A 54 -8.66 28.65 -5.78
N HIS A 55 -8.01 28.55 -6.95
CA HIS A 55 -6.91 29.43 -7.39
C HIS A 55 -5.79 29.61 -6.34
N GLY A 56 -5.52 28.60 -5.52
CA GLY A 56 -4.48 28.67 -4.49
C GLY A 56 -4.74 29.68 -3.36
N SER A 57 -5.98 30.13 -3.13
CA SER A 57 -6.33 31.00 -1.99
C SER A 57 -5.88 30.42 -0.63
N MET A 58 -5.77 29.09 -0.56
CA MET A 58 -5.26 28.31 0.58
C MET A 58 -3.95 27.57 0.24
N ALA A 59 -3.08 28.17 -0.57
CA ALA A 59 -1.86 27.53 -1.09
C ALA A 59 -0.98 26.92 0.00
N VAL A 60 -0.82 27.62 1.14
CA VAL A 60 -0.04 27.11 2.28
C VAL A 60 -0.66 25.81 2.82
N SER A 61 -1.97 25.79 3.05
CA SER A 61 -2.68 24.61 3.54
C SER A 61 -2.58 23.44 2.57
N TYR A 62 -2.80 23.68 1.26
CA TYR A 62 -2.67 22.63 0.25
C TYR A 62 -1.25 22.09 0.14
N GLY A 63 -0.24 22.97 0.19
CA GLY A 63 1.17 22.56 0.17
C GLY A 63 1.55 21.71 1.38
N VAL A 64 1.09 22.09 2.58
CA VAL A 64 1.33 21.30 3.80
C VAL A 64 0.64 19.94 3.70
N ILE A 65 -0.64 19.88 3.33
CA ILE A 65 -1.37 18.60 3.18
C ILE A 65 -0.70 17.71 2.14
N PHE A 66 -0.31 18.27 0.99
CA PHE A 66 0.37 17.54 -0.07
C PHE A 66 1.73 16.99 0.40
N THR A 67 2.47 17.77 1.17
CA THR A 67 3.76 17.34 1.74
C THR A 67 3.57 16.20 2.73
N PHE A 68 2.57 16.30 3.63
CA PHE A 68 2.24 15.22 4.57
C PHE A 68 1.79 13.94 3.85
N LEU A 69 0.96 14.05 2.81
CA LEU A 69 0.58 12.90 1.99
C LEU A 69 1.80 12.27 1.32
N THR A 70 2.66 13.09 0.72
CA THR A 70 3.89 12.61 0.09
C THR A 70 4.77 11.87 1.10
N ALA A 71 4.96 12.41 2.30
CA ALA A 71 5.71 11.75 3.37
C ALA A 71 5.03 10.45 3.84
N PHE A 72 3.70 10.47 3.99
CA PHE A 72 2.90 9.31 4.39
C PHE A 72 3.08 8.13 3.44
N PHE A 73 3.19 8.37 2.13
CA PHE A 73 3.43 7.32 1.14
C PHE A 73 4.93 7.03 0.90
N ALA A 74 5.80 8.04 0.99
CA ALA A 74 7.22 7.86 0.72
C ALA A 74 7.92 7.05 1.83
N ILE A 75 7.60 7.33 3.10
CA ILE A 75 8.28 6.71 4.24
C ILE A 75 8.10 5.17 4.23
N PRO A 76 6.88 4.62 4.15
CA PRO A 76 6.67 3.17 4.07
C PRO A 76 7.29 2.54 2.82
N ALA A 77 7.34 3.26 1.69
CA ALA A 77 7.96 2.76 0.46
C ALA A 77 9.49 2.59 0.58
N ILE A 78 10.15 3.32 1.49
CA ILE A 78 11.59 3.24 1.71
C ILE A 78 11.95 2.15 2.74
N PHE A 79 11.02 1.76 3.63
CA PHE A 79 11.27 0.78 4.69
C PHE A 79 11.83 -0.57 4.20
N PRO A 80 11.34 -1.17 3.11
CA PRO A 80 11.89 -2.41 2.57
C PRO A 80 13.36 -2.29 2.16
N ARG A 81 13.79 -1.10 1.70
CA ARG A 81 15.18 -0.85 1.27
C ARG A 81 16.17 -0.69 2.43
N MET A 82 15.67 -0.41 3.64
CA MET A 82 16.49 -0.21 4.83
C MET A 82 16.72 -1.49 5.64
N ALA A 83 16.08 -2.60 5.26
CA ALA A 83 16.23 -3.86 5.96
C ALA A 83 17.52 -4.60 5.55
N ARG A 84 18.29 -5.07 6.54
CA ARG A 84 19.50 -5.88 6.32
C ARG A 84 19.23 -7.36 6.04
N GLU A 85 18.03 -7.85 6.36
CA GLU A 85 17.57 -9.23 6.17
C GLU A 85 16.54 -9.24 5.02
N PRO A 86 16.38 -10.32 4.23
CA PRO A 86 15.34 -10.40 3.21
C PRO A 86 13.96 -10.31 3.87
N ARG A 87 13.42 -9.09 3.95
CA ARG A 87 12.03 -8.84 4.37
C ARG A 87 11.08 -9.24 3.25
N SER A 88 9.85 -9.53 3.65
CA SER A 88 8.72 -9.77 2.75
C SER A 88 8.72 -8.76 1.60
N GLN A 89 8.80 -9.28 0.39
CA GLN A 89 8.72 -8.47 -0.83
C GLN A 89 7.26 -8.24 -1.16
N PRO A 90 6.88 -7.05 -1.65
CA PRO A 90 5.53 -6.82 -2.16
C PRO A 90 5.24 -7.83 -3.27
N LEU A 91 4.00 -8.35 -3.30
CA LEU A 91 3.60 -9.29 -4.34
C LEU A 91 3.77 -8.67 -5.73
N GLN A 92 4.39 -9.42 -6.63
CA GLN A 92 4.40 -9.05 -8.03
C GLN A 92 2.97 -9.02 -8.57
N TRP A 93 2.69 -8.13 -9.51
CA TRP A 93 1.36 -7.94 -10.09
C TRP A 93 0.71 -9.26 -10.54
N ASN A 94 1.47 -10.12 -11.23
CA ASN A 94 0.97 -11.41 -11.71
C ASN A 94 0.63 -12.38 -10.55
N GLN A 95 1.47 -12.38 -9.50
CA GLN A 95 1.24 -13.20 -8.31
C GLN A 95 0.01 -12.72 -7.54
N PHE A 96 -0.12 -11.41 -7.34
CA PHE A 96 -1.29 -10.80 -6.73
C PHE A 96 -2.57 -11.21 -7.47
N LEU A 97 -2.62 -11.04 -8.79
CA LEU A 97 -3.80 -11.41 -9.59
C LEU A 97 -4.15 -12.90 -9.49
N SER A 98 -3.15 -13.79 -9.44
CA SER A 98 -3.38 -15.24 -9.36
C SER A 98 -3.78 -15.72 -7.96
N ARG A 99 -3.19 -15.14 -6.91
CA ARG A 99 -3.20 -15.71 -5.56
C ARG A 99 -4.03 -14.90 -4.58
N GLY A 100 -4.37 -13.65 -4.87
CA GLY A 100 -5.01 -12.74 -3.91
C GLY A 100 -4.08 -12.39 -2.75
N ILE A 101 -4.67 -11.96 -1.63
CA ILE A 101 -3.96 -11.62 -0.39
C ILE A 101 -4.59 -12.34 0.80
N GLU A 102 -3.76 -12.67 1.80
CA GLU A 102 -4.25 -13.21 3.07
C GLU A 102 -4.46 -12.07 4.07
N THR A 103 -5.71 -11.88 4.49
CA THR A 103 -6.06 -10.86 5.50
C THR A 103 -6.23 -11.50 6.87
N ALA A 104 -6.32 -10.69 7.93
CA ALA A 104 -6.61 -11.19 9.27
C ALA A 104 -7.93 -11.97 9.37
N THR A 105 -8.87 -11.75 8.44
CA THR A 105 -10.17 -12.42 8.36
C THR A 105 -10.22 -13.56 7.34
N GLY A 106 -9.07 -13.88 6.71
CA GLY A 106 -8.94 -14.92 5.70
C GLY A 106 -8.63 -14.38 4.30
N HIS A 107 -8.70 -15.29 3.32
CA HIS A 107 -8.33 -15.02 1.94
C HIS A 107 -9.24 -13.98 1.27
N THR A 108 -8.65 -13.04 0.53
CA THR A 108 -9.37 -12.07 -0.29
C THR A 108 -8.82 -12.06 -1.72
N SER A 109 -9.71 -12.09 -2.71
CA SER A 109 -9.33 -11.99 -4.12
C SER A 109 -8.66 -10.65 -4.43
N ALA A 110 -7.75 -10.65 -5.41
CA ALA A 110 -7.08 -9.43 -5.86
C ALA A 110 -8.04 -8.30 -6.24
N ALA A 111 -9.14 -8.62 -6.92
CA ALA A 111 -10.14 -7.64 -7.32
C ALA A 111 -10.83 -7.01 -6.10
N SER A 112 -11.30 -7.84 -5.15
CA SER A 112 -11.95 -7.37 -3.94
C SER A 112 -11.01 -6.52 -3.08
N ALA A 113 -9.75 -6.95 -2.93
CA ALA A 113 -8.73 -6.21 -2.20
C ALA A 113 -8.45 -4.85 -2.86
N THR A 114 -8.30 -4.83 -4.19
CA THR A 114 -8.06 -3.59 -4.96
C THR A 114 -9.22 -2.61 -4.80
N VAL A 115 -10.46 -3.08 -4.94
CA VAL A 115 -11.65 -2.25 -4.76
C VAL A 115 -11.68 -1.69 -3.34
N LEU A 116 -11.48 -2.52 -2.31
CA LEU A 116 -11.51 -2.08 -0.92
C LEU A 116 -10.51 -0.94 -0.66
N VAL A 117 -9.26 -1.12 -1.10
CA VAL A 117 -8.18 -0.15 -0.89
C VAL A 117 -8.40 1.13 -1.70
N LEU A 118 -8.92 1.03 -2.92
CA LEU A 118 -9.11 2.18 -3.82
C LEU A 118 -10.45 2.90 -3.67
N THR A 119 -11.43 2.31 -2.96
CA THR A 119 -12.78 2.90 -2.84
C THR A 119 -12.74 4.28 -2.18
N LEU A 120 -12.09 4.40 -1.02
CA LEU A 120 -11.96 5.67 -0.32
C LEU A 120 -11.22 6.74 -1.14
N PRO A 121 -9.99 6.51 -1.64
CA PRO A 121 -9.27 7.50 -2.42
C PRO A 121 -9.98 7.88 -3.73
N PHE A 122 -10.71 6.95 -4.36
CA PHE A 122 -11.55 7.26 -5.51
C PHE A 122 -12.70 8.20 -5.15
N LEU A 123 -13.44 7.89 -4.08
CA LEU A 123 -14.60 8.69 -3.67
C LEU A 123 -14.21 10.12 -3.31
N ILE A 124 -13.11 10.32 -2.58
CA ILE A 124 -12.65 11.67 -2.24
C ILE A 124 -12.19 12.45 -3.48
N LEU A 125 -11.58 11.79 -4.46
CA LEU A 125 -11.18 12.43 -5.71
C LEU A 125 -12.42 12.88 -6.50
N CYS A 126 -13.41 12.01 -6.64
CA CYS A 126 -14.70 12.35 -7.24
C CYS A 126 -15.39 13.51 -6.49
N PHE A 127 -15.31 13.53 -5.17
CA PHE A 127 -15.81 14.64 -4.36
C PHE A 127 -15.07 15.96 -4.68
N ALA A 128 -13.74 15.97 -4.75
CA ALA A 128 -13.01 17.17 -5.14
C ALA A 128 -13.38 17.65 -6.54
N VAL A 129 -13.56 16.73 -7.50
CA VAL A 129 -14.03 17.07 -8.84
C VAL A 129 -15.43 17.70 -8.78
N ALA A 130 -16.35 17.14 -8.00
CA ALA A 130 -17.69 17.71 -7.84
C ALA A 130 -17.68 19.11 -7.21
N ILE A 131 -16.82 19.35 -6.22
CA ILE A 131 -16.65 20.70 -5.63
C ILE A 131 -16.05 21.67 -6.66
N ALA A 132 -15.04 21.22 -7.42
CA ALA A 132 -14.42 22.03 -8.46
C ALA A 132 -15.41 22.40 -9.58
N THR A 133 -16.28 21.47 -9.99
CA THR A 133 -17.31 21.76 -10.99
C THR A 133 -18.35 22.73 -10.47
N ILE A 134 -18.80 22.60 -9.22
CA ILE A 134 -19.72 23.57 -8.60
C ILE A 134 -19.09 24.97 -8.59
N ASN A 135 -17.83 25.09 -8.13
CA ASN A 135 -17.11 26.36 -8.10
C ASN A 135 -16.87 26.96 -9.50
N ALA A 136 -16.79 26.14 -10.55
CA ALA A 136 -16.67 26.63 -11.91
C ALA A 136 -18.01 27.14 -12.50
N LEU A 137 -19.14 26.75 -11.92
CA LEU A 137 -20.49 27.09 -12.39
C LEU A 137 -21.17 28.22 -11.61
N VAL A 138 -20.68 28.52 -10.40
CA VAL A 138 -21.18 29.58 -9.50
C VAL A 138 -20.24 30.78 -9.56
#